data_AF-A0AAE0QA45-F1
#
_entry.id   AF-A0AAE0QA45-F1
#
_cell.length_a   1.000
_cell.length_b   1.000
_cell.length_c   1.000
_cell.angle_alpha   90.00
_cell.angle_beta   90.00
_cell.angle_gamma   90.00
#
_symmetry.space_group_name_H-M   'P 1'
#
loop_
_entity.id
_entity.type
_entity.pdbx_description
1 polymer ?
#
loop_
_entity_poly.entity_id
_entity_poly.type
_entity_poly.pdbx_seq_one_letter_code
_entity_poly.pdbx_strand_id
1 'polypeptide(L)'
;MVRVCVYLSLVLLLLGFSLWGPVNGRRTRYKSKPKPKPDKNPVEEIVSVQNFDINQVSGKWYLLSVASRCKYLLEHGYKVEGTIMTLTAPVSPKDPIKVSTFTKL
;
A
#
# COMPACT_ATOMS: atom_id res chain seq x y z
N MET A 1 42.50 -18.57 26.94
CA MET A 1 41.44 -17.80 27.62
C MET A 1 40.76 -16.81 26.66
N VAL A 2 41.50 -15.92 25.99
CA VAL A 2 40.95 -14.91 25.03
C VAL A 2 40.11 -15.52 23.89
N ARG A 3 40.57 -16.60 23.25
CA ARG A 3 39.81 -17.28 22.18
C ARG A 3 38.43 -17.77 22.64
N VAL A 4 38.35 -18.31 23.85
CA VAL A 4 37.09 -18.80 24.42
C VAL A 4 36.13 -17.64 24.68
N CYS A 5 36.62 -16.51 25.21
CA CYS A 5 35.81 -15.31 25.40
C CYS A 5 35.27 -14.75 24.08
N VAL A 6 36.07 -14.77 23.01
CA VAL A 6 35.65 -14.30 21.68
C VAL A 6 34.51 -15.18 21.15
N TYR A 7 34.64 -16.50 21.19
CA TYR A 7 33.56 -17.40 20.75
C TYR A 7 32.30 -17.24 21.61
N LEU A 8 32.44 -17.06 22.91
CA LEU A 8 31.30 -16.89 23.83
C LEU A 8 30.55 -15.57 23.55
N SER A 9 31.28 -14.49 23.28
CA SER A 9 30.69 -13.20 22.87
C SER A 9 29.98 -13.28 21.51
N LEU A 10 30.55 -14.00 20.54
CA LEU A 10 29.93 -14.21 19.22
C LEU A 10 28.63 -15.01 19.34
N VAL A 11 28.62 -16.07 20.14
CA VAL A 11 27.42 -16.88 20.39
C VAL A 11 26.33 -16.06 21.08
N LEU A 12 26.69 -15.24 22.07
CA LEU A 12 25.74 -14.34 22.74
C LEU A 12 25.15 -13.30 21.78
N LEU A 13 25.96 -12.74 20.88
CA LEU A 13 25.47 -11.81 19.86
C LEU A 13 24.52 -12.50 18.87
N LEU A 14 24.87 -13.70 18.38
CA LEU A 14 24.02 -14.47 17.47
C LEU A 14 22.69 -14.88 18.12
N LEU A 15 22.71 -15.23 19.41
CA LEU A 15 21.50 -15.51 20.19
C LEU A 15 20.66 -14.24 20.43
N GLY A 16 21.31 -13.09 20.64
CA GLY A 16 20.61 -11.80 20.73
C GLY A 16 19.90 -11.42 19.44
N PHE A 17 20.56 -11.63 18.28
CA PHE A 17 19.96 -11.37 16.98
C PHE A 17 18.83 -12.35 16.61
N SER A 18 18.89 -13.60 17.06
CA SER A 18 17.79 -14.56 16.83
C SER A 18 16.57 -14.33 17.72
N LEU A 19 16.75 -13.62 18.85
CA LEU A 19 15.67 -13.16 19.72
C LEU A 19 15.00 -11.87 19.24
N TRP A 20 15.61 -11.15 18.29
CA TRP A 20 14.87 -10.18 17.47
C TRP A 20 13.94 -10.96 16.54
N GLY A 21 12.75 -11.27 17.06
CA GLY A 21 11.65 -11.75 16.25
C GLY A 21 11.46 -10.84 15.03
N PRO A 22 10.91 -11.38 13.92
CA PRO A 22 10.70 -10.58 12.73
C PRO A 22 10.00 -9.29 13.13
N VAL A 23 10.58 -8.15 12.74
CA VAL A 23 9.86 -6.88 12.75
C VAL A 23 8.73 -7.07 11.76
N ASN A 24 7.64 -7.65 12.23
CA ASN A 24 6.38 -7.70 11.52
C ASN A 24 5.95 -6.25 11.48
N GLY A 25 6.39 -5.55 10.42
CA GLY A 25 5.91 -4.23 10.03
C GLY A 25 4.41 -4.26 10.26
N ARG A 26 3.96 -3.36 11.13
CA ARG A 26 2.72 -3.38 11.91
C ARG A 26 1.48 -3.62 11.02
N ARG A 27 1.31 -4.83 10.51
CA ARG A 27 0.08 -5.30 9.88
C ARG A 27 -0.86 -5.53 11.04
N THR A 28 -1.58 -4.48 11.43
CA THR A 28 -2.78 -4.62 12.22
C THR A 28 -3.61 -5.70 11.54
N ARG A 29 -3.63 -6.92 12.12
CA ARG A 29 -4.35 -8.06 11.58
C ARG A 29 -5.80 -7.61 11.42
N TYR A 30 -6.21 -7.25 10.21
CA TYR A 30 -7.57 -6.82 9.92
C TYR A 30 -8.46 -8.01 10.27
N LYS A 31 -9.11 -7.96 11.44
CA LYS A 31 -10.14 -8.93 11.79
C LYS A 31 -11.35 -8.53 10.98
N SER A 32 -11.70 -9.34 9.99
CA SER A 32 -12.91 -9.17 9.21
C SER A 32 -14.10 -9.14 10.16
N LYS A 33 -14.62 -7.94 10.48
CA LYS A 33 -15.91 -7.81 11.13
C LYS A 33 -16.99 -8.32 10.15
N PRO A 34 -18.12 -8.87 10.65
CA PRO A 34 -19.24 -9.25 9.80
C PRO A 34 -19.61 -8.09 8.88
N LYS A 35 -19.77 -8.35 7.56
CA LYS A 35 -20.18 -7.32 6.61
C LYS A 35 -21.54 -6.76 7.06
N PRO A 36 -21.69 -5.44 7.23
CA PRO A 36 -23.00 -4.82 7.35
C PRO A 36 -23.83 -5.19 6.11
N LYS A 37 -25.15 -5.36 6.27
CA LYS A 37 -26.06 -5.63 5.15
C LYS A 37 -25.91 -4.49 4.12
N PRO A 38 -25.78 -4.81 2.82
CA PRO A 38 -25.63 -3.78 1.79
C PRO A 38 -27.01 -3.17 1.51
N ASP A 39 -27.40 -2.14 2.27
CA ASP A 39 -28.66 -1.43 1.99
C ASP A 39 -28.50 -0.36 0.91
N LYS A 40 -27.26 0.07 0.59
CA LYS A 40 -26.97 1.10 -0.42
C LYS A 40 -25.65 0.83 -1.14
N ASN A 41 -25.55 1.22 -2.41
CA ASN A 41 -24.30 1.17 -3.16
C ASN A 41 -23.31 2.19 -2.56
N PRO A 42 -22.21 1.76 -1.93
CA PRO A 42 -21.31 2.65 -1.20
C PRO A 42 -20.59 3.68 -2.08
N VAL A 43 -20.59 3.48 -3.41
CA VAL A 43 -20.02 4.43 -4.37
C VAL A 43 -20.93 5.67 -4.54
N GLU A 44 -22.24 5.50 -4.39
CA GLU A 44 -23.22 6.59 -4.53
C GLU A 44 -23.21 7.54 -3.32
N GLU A 45 -22.66 7.11 -2.18
CA GLU A 45 -22.51 7.93 -0.98
C GLU A 45 -21.30 8.87 -1.05
N ILE A 46 -20.33 8.60 -1.94
CA ILE A 46 -19.12 9.41 -2.06
C ILE A 46 -19.47 10.72 -2.78
N VAL A 47 -19.34 11.83 -2.06
CA VAL A 47 -19.57 13.17 -2.62
C VAL A 47 -18.55 13.44 -3.72
N SER A 48 -19.04 13.81 -4.91
CA SER A 48 -18.18 14.26 -6.01
C SER A 48 -17.55 15.61 -5.69
N VAL A 49 -16.29 15.78 -6.09
CA VAL A 49 -15.59 17.06 -5.96
C VAL A 49 -16.22 18.07 -6.92
N GLN A 50 -16.72 19.18 -6.38
CA GLN A 50 -17.22 20.30 -7.18
C GLN A 50 -16.04 21.06 -7.80
N ASN A 51 -16.20 21.56 -9.03
CA ASN A 51 -15.19 22.33 -9.76
C ASN A 51 -13.84 21.60 -9.92
N PHE A 52 -13.89 20.30 -10.22
CA PHE A 52 -12.70 19.50 -10.50
C PHE A 52 -12.08 19.89 -11.84
N ASP A 53 -10.87 20.44 -11.81
CA ASP A 53 -10.06 20.73 -13.00
C ASP A 53 -9.07 19.61 -13.25
N ILE A 54 -9.34 18.81 -14.28
CA ILE A 54 -8.48 17.68 -14.67
C ILE A 54 -7.06 18.11 -15.03
N ASN A 55 -6.87 19.35 -15.48
CA ASN A 55 -5.55 19.85 -15.86
C ASN A 55 -4.65 20.02 -14.64
N GLN A 56 -5.22 20.37 -13.48
CA GLN A 56 -4.47 20.53 -12.22
C GLN A 56 -3.96 19.20 -11.65
N VAL A 57 -4.63 18.11 -11.99
CA VAL A 57 -4.24 16.76 -11.54
C VAL A 57 -3.59 15.93 -12.64
N SER A 58 -3.37 16.50 -13.83
CA SER A 58 -2.67 15.81 -14.91
C SER A 58 -1.18 15.70 -14.60
N GLY A 59 -0.54 14.65 -15.10
CA GLY A 59 0.87 14.36 -14.85
C GLY A 59 1.09 13.10 -14.01
N LYS A 60 2.23 13.05 -13.33
CA LYS A 60 2.73 11.85 -12.66
C LYS A 60 2.30 11.79 -11.18
N TRP A 61 1.77 10.65 -10.78
CA TRP A 61 1.30 10.32 -9.44
C TRP A 61 2.02 9.11 -8.89
N TYR A 62 2.21 9.10 -7.58
CA TYR A 62 2.84 8.00 -6.85
C TYR A 62 1.85 7.40 -5.87
N LEU A 63 1.70 6.08 -5.91
CA LEU A 63 0.88 5.37 -4.94
C LEU A 63 1.62 5.33 -3.59
N LEU A 64 1.14 6.10 -2.62
CA LEU A 64 1.74 6.17 -1.28
C LEU A 64 1.19 5.10 -0.33
N SER A 65 -0.13 4.88 -0.35
CA SER A 65 -0.78 3.92 0.54
C SER A 65 -2.11 3.43 -0.04
N VAL A 66 -2.54 2.24 0.40
CA VAL A 66 -3.83 1.65 0.03
C VAL A 66 -4.52 1.12 1.27
N ALA A 67 -5.79 1.49 1.45
CA ALA A 67 -6.67 0.88 2.42
C ALA A 67 -7.83 0.20 1.68
N SER A 68 -7.97 -1.12 1.86
CA SER A 68 -9.05 -1.88 1.23
C SER A 68 -9.56 -2.96 2.17
N ARG A 69 -10.86 -3.30 2.04
CA ARG A 69 -11.45 -4.48 2.66
C ARG A 69 -11.27 -5.74 1.81
N CYS A 70 -10.71 -5.62 0.59
CA CYS A 70 -10.43 -6.75 -0.29
C CYS A 70 -9.33 -7.60 0.34
N LYS A 71 -9.64 -8.87 0.64
CA LYS A 71 -8.70 -9.82 1.25
C LYS A 71 -7.40 -9.93 0.44
N TYR A 72 -7.52 -10.01 -0.89
CA TYR A 72 -6.36 -10.09 -1.77
C TYR A 72 -5.43 -8.88 -1.60
N LEU A 73 -5.97 -7.66 -1.56
CA LEU A 73 -5.16 -6.44 -1.39
C LEU A 73 -4.61 -6.29 0.04
N LEU A 74 -5.30 -6.82 1.06
CA LEU A 74 -4.76 -6.85 2.42
C LEU A 74 -3.53 -7.77 2.53
N GLU A 75 -3.57 -8.91 1.85
CA GLU A 75 -2.49 -9.90 1.85
C GLU A 75 -1.36 -9.52 0.90
N HIS A 76 -1.69 -8.99 -0.28
CA HIS A 76 -0.75 -8.77 -1.40
C HIS A 76 -0.51 -7.29 -1.74
N GLY A 77 -1.10 -6.34 -1.02
CA GLY A 77 -1.01 -4.91 -1.32
C GLY A 77 0.43 -4.38 -1.32
N TYR A 78 1.34 -5.04 -0.60
CA TYR A 78 2.76 -4.73 -0.64
C TYR A 78 3.39 -4.89 -2.04
N LYS A 79 2.81 -5.75 -2.89
CA LYS A 79 3.29 -5.96 -4.27
C LYS A 79 2.95 -4.80 -5.21
N VAL A 80 2.02 -3.93 -4.80
CA VAL A 80 1.68 -2.73 -5.57
C VAL A 80 2.37 -1.49 -5.01
N GLU A 81 3.18 -1.63 -3.96
CA GLU A 81 4.06 -0.56 -3.48
C GLU A 81 5.02 -0.16 -4.61
N GLY A 82 5.23 1.14 -4.82
CA GLY A 82 6.03 1.63 -5.96
C GLY A 82 5.28 1.68 -7.30
N THR A 83 3.94 1.75 -7.26
CA THR A 83 3.15 2.05 -8.45
C THR A 83 3.21 3.54 -8.80
N ILE A 84 3.53 3.84 -10.05
CA ILE A 84 3.51 5.17 -10.65
C ILE A 84 2.37 5.21 -11.66
N MET A 85 1.55 6.25 -11.58
CA MET A 85 0.46 6.51 -12.51
C MET A 85 0.74 7.81 -13.27
N THR A 86 0.42 7.87 -14.56
CA THR A 86 0.42 9.11 -15.34
C THR A 86 -0.99 9.37 -15.84
N LEU A 87 -1.55 10.51 -15.45
CA LEU A 87 -2.84 11.01 -15.91
C LEU A 87 -2.63 11.99 -17.06
N THR A 88 -3.28 11.76 -18.18
CA THR A 88 -3.29 12.69 -19.31
C THR A 88 -4.67 13.29 -19.44
N ALA A 89 -4.73 14.63 -19.40
CA ALA A 89 -5.95 15.37 -19.66
C ALA A 89 -6.56 15.01 -21.02
N PRO A 90 -7.90 14.96 -21.13
CA PRO A 90 -8.57 14.78 -22.39
C PRO A 90 -8.35 15.99 -23.32
N VAL A 91 -8.29 15.75 -24.63
CA VAL A 91 -8.09 16.82 -25.63
C VAL A 91 -9.42 17.53 -25.93
N SER A 92 -10.52 16.78 -25.92
CA SER A 92 -11.89 17.29 -26.03
C SER A 92 -12.70 16.98 -24.77
N PRO A 93 -13.70 17.80 -24.39
CA PRO A 93 -14.56 17.54 -23.23
C PRO A 93 -15.28 16.19 -23.22
N LYS A 94 -15.42 15.54 -24.39
CA LYS A 94 -16.05 14.22 -24.54
C LYS A 94 -15.04 13.07 -24.51
N ASP A 95 -13.75 13.36 -24.53
CA ASP A 95 -12.72 12.33 -24.50
C ASP A 95 -12.53 11.81 -23.08
N PRO A 96 -12.25 10.50 -22.91
CA PRO A 96 -11.91 9.96 -21.61
C PRO A 96 -10.53 10.46 -21.16
N ILE A 97 -10.36 10.54 -19.85
CA ILE A 97 -9.05 10.70 -19.22
C ILE A 97 -8.23 9.45 -19.54
N LYS A 98 -6.98 9.63 -20.00
CA LYS A 98 -6.07 8.50 -20.22
C LYS A 98 -5.24 8.27 -18.97
N VAL A 99 -5.13 7.00 -18.58
CA VAL A 99 -4.39 6.58 -17.39
C VAL A 99 -3.36 5.54 -17.80
N SER A 100 -2.08 5.83 -17.56
CA SER A 100 -0.99 4.86 -17.71
C SER A 100 -0.48 4.48 -16.34
N THR A 101 -0.32 3.19 -16.07
CA THR A 101 0.15 2.69 -14.78
C THR A 101 1.38 1.81 -14.99
N PHE A 102 2.39 2.02 -14.15
CA PHE A 102 3.58 1.20 -14.09
C PHE A 102 3.80 0.76 -12.64
N THR A 103 3.83 -0.56 -12.41
CA THR A 103 4.15 -1.14 -11.10
C THR A 103 5.49 -1.85 -11.22
N LYS A 104 6.44 -1.47 -10.37
CA LYS A 104 7.71 -2.17 -10.28
C LYS A 104 7.49 -3.52 -9.60
N LEU A 105 7.82 -4.61 -10.30
CA LEU A 105 7.74 -5.98 -9.80
C LEU A 105 8.99 -6.37 -8.98
#